data_AF-A0A8T7HNH4-F1
#
_entry.id   AF-A0A8T7HNH4-F1
#
_cell.length_a   1.000
_cell.length_b   1.000
_cell.length_c   1.000
_cell.angle_alpha   90.00
_cell.angle_beta   90.00
_cell.angle_gamma   90.00
#
_symmetry.space_group_name_H-M   'P 1'
#
loop_
_entity.id
_entity.type
_entity.pdbx_description
1 polymer ?
#
loop_
_entity_poly.entity_id
_entity_poly.type
_entity_poly.pdbx_seq_one_letter_code
_entity_poly.pdbx_strand_id
1 'polypeptide(L)'
;IYLAYVLFLFGTRKKYTAYNFTDFVYYYMKFEYFTSFFNNSGLTNGKKKVVRAGKILVQVGTIILSCAAIIFSADLVVDKAVTLATLLKVNERIIGLTVIAIGTSLPELSVTILAATKGYSTIAVGNIVGSNIANILLVLGISASLKAVTIDQTSLQILIPLLIATSSFFVLSISKHGRLEKREGLIFIGLYGIFLIASLLF
;
A
#
# COMPACT_ATOMS: atom_id res chain seq x y z
N ILE A 1 6.26 -7.26 -5.69
CA ILE A 1 6.77 -5.90 -5.99
C ILE A 1 8.26 -5.85 -5.71
N TYR A 2 8.72 -6.38 -4.58
CA TYR A 2 10.15 -6.51 -4.26
C TYR A 2 10.94 -7.27 -5.34
N LEU A 3 10.52 -8.47 -5.77
CA LEU A 3 11.25 -9.20 -6.82
C LEU A 3 11.29 -8.43 -8.15
N ALA A 4 10.21 -7.74 -8.53
CA ALA A 4 10.14 -6.93 -9.75
C ALA A 4 10.93 -5.62 -9.64
N TYR A 5 10.96 -4.99 -8.46
CA TYR A 5 11.75 -3.80 -8.14
C TYR A 5 13.24 -4.12 -8.06
N VAL A 6 13.59 -5.27 -7.47
CA VAL A 6 14.93 -5.85 -7.43
C VAL A 6 15.38 -6.24 -8.84
N LEU A 7 14.54 -6.90 -9.64
CA LEU A 7 14.81 -7.20 -11.05
C LEU A 7 14.89 -5.95 -11.93
N PHE A 8 14.13 -4.89 -11.64
CA PHE A 8 14.24 -3.57 -12.29
C PHE A 8 15.56 -2.87 -11.94
N LEU A 9 15.99 -2.95 -10.67
CA LEU A 9 17.31 -2.53 -10.20
C LEU A 9 18.45 -3.30 -10.88
N PHE A 10 18.27 -4.61 -11.11
CA PHE A 10 19.24 -5.44 -11.82
C PHE A 10 19.16 -5.34 -13.36
N GLY A 11 18.03 -4.90 -13.91
CA GLY A 11 17.77 -4.74 -15.34
C GLY A 11 18.31 -3.44 -15.94
N THR A 12 18.55 -2.42 -15.12
CA THR A 12 19.25 -1.19 -15.49
C THR A 12 20.76 -1.31 -15.27
N ARG A 13 21.34 -2.40 -15.79
CA ARG A 13 22.72 -2.84 -15.50
C ARG A 13 23.84 -2.04 -16.18
N LYS A 14 23.65 -0.73 -16.44
CA LYS A 14 24.68 0.08 -17.11
C LYS A 14 25.16 1.35 -16.40
N LYS A 15 24.81 1.65 -15.15
CA LYS A 15 25.54 2.76 -14.48
C LYS A 15 25.69 2.85 -12.96
N TYR A 16 25.23 1.92 -12.14
CA TYR A 16 25.49 2.03 -10.69
C TYR A 16 25.72 0.66 -10.05
N THR A 17 26.94 0.46 -9.56
CA THR A 17 27.44 -0.71 -8.85
C THR A 17 26.90 -0.76 -7.42
N ALA A 18 26.30 -1.90 -7.07
CA ALA A 18 26.01 -2.41 -5.73
C ALA A 18 25.17 -1.52 -4.79
N TYR A 19 23.85 -1.78 -4.74
CA TYR A 19 22.99 -1.33 -3.66
C TYR A 19 22.68 -2.52 -2.73
N ASN A 20 23.04 -2.41 -1.46
CA ASN A 20 22.68 -3.34 -0.39
C ASN A 20 21.27 -3.01 0.15
N PHE A 21 20.61 -3.96 0.83
CA PHE A 21 19.30 -3.73 1.47
C PHE A 21 19.29 -2.54 2.44
N THR A 22 20.44 -2.28 3.08
CA THR A 22 20.68 -1.11 3.93
C THR A 22 20.54 0.21 3.16
N ASP A 23 20.91 0.24 1.87
CA ASP A 23 20.76 1.41 1.02
C ASP A 23 19.28 1.62 0.65
N PHE A 24 18.51 0.55 0.47
CA PHE A 24 17.07 0.63 0.28
C PHE A 24 16.36 1.19 1.51
N VAL A 25 16.68 0.67 2.70
CA VAL A 25 16.16 1.21 3.97
C VAL A 25 16.60 2.67 4.15
N TYR A 26 17.85 3.00 3.83
CA TYR A 26 18.35 4.35 3.85
C TYR A 26 17.60 5.27 2.89
N TYR A 27 17.32 4.86 1.64
CA TYR A 27 16.53 5.66 0.68
C TYR A 27 15.05 5.77 1.04
N TYR A 28 14.43 4.72 1.58
CA TYR A 28 13.03 4.74 2.05
C TYR A 28 12.88 5.63 3.30
N MET A 29 13.85 5.57 4.21
CA MET A 29 13.90 6.41 5.42
C MET A 29 14.46 7.81 5.14
N LYS A 30 15.15 8.02 4.01
CA LYS A 30 15.55 9.33 3.50
C LYS A 30 14.28 10.03 3.03
N PHE A 31 13.64 10.56 4.05
CA PHE A 31 12.49 11.43 4.09
C PHE A 31 12.77 12.72 3.31
N GLU A 32 13.13 12.63 2.02
CA GLU A 32 13.59 13.77 1.21
C GLU A 32 12.50 14.86 1.13
N TYR A 33 11.22 14.48 1.35
CA TYR A 33 10.12 15.42 1.55
C TYR A 33 10.08 16.09 2.93
N PHE A 34 10.51 15.43 4.00
CA PHE A 34 10.50 15.99 5.36
C PHE A 34 11.77 16.79 5.65
N THR A 35 12.94 16.34 5.19
CA THR A 35 14.10 17.22 5.13
C THR A 35 13.83 18.38 4.20
N SER A 36 13.17 18.24 3.05
CA SER A 36 12.74 19.43 2.28
C SER A 36 11.71 20.28 3.04
N PHE A 37 10.75 19.69 3.75
CA PHE A 37 9.77 20.43 4.56
C PHE A 37 10.43 21.27 5.68
N PHE A 38 11.50 20.76 6.30
CA PHE A 38 12.28 21.50 7.31
C PHE A 38 13.38 22.40 6.71
N ASN A 39 14.00 21.99 5.60
CA ASN A 39 15.17 22.62 4.99
C ASN A 39 14.79 23.66 3.92
N ASN A 40 13.53 23.71 3.44
CA ASN A 40 13.01 24.78 2.58
C ASN A 40 12.56 26.02 3.38
N SER A 41 13.21 26.25 4.53
CA SER A 41 13.17 27.52 5.27
C SER A 41 14.13 28.57 4.70
N GLY A 42 14.97 28.18 3.72
CA GLY A 42 15.82 29.05 2.93
C GLY A 42 15.47 29.05 1.44
N LEU A 43 15.17 30.25 0.91
CA LEU A 43 15.01 30.62 -0.50
C LEU A 43 13.60 30.54 -1.12
N THR A 44 12.76 31.48 -0.70
CA THR A 44 11.94 32.23 -1.67
C THR A 44 11.72 33.64 -1.14
N ASN A 45 12.39 34.60 -1.75
CA ASN A 45 12.12 36.03 -1.57
C ASN A 45 10.72 36.31 -2.11
N GLY A 46 9.80 36.72 -1.24
CA GLY A 46 8.44 37.13 -1.61
C GLY A 46 7.36 36.56 -0.70
N LYS A 47 7.22 37.15 0.50
CA LYS A 47 6.16 36.91 1.50
C LYS A 47 6.14 35.48 2.10
N LYS A 48 7.03 35.24 3.07
CA LYS A 48 6.86 34.13 4.04
C LYS A 48 5.51 34.28 4.74
N LYS A 49 4.53 33.47 4.35
CA LYS A 49 3.30 33.27 5.13
C LYS A 49 3.74 32.52 6.38
N VAL A 50 4.06 33.25 7.46
CA VAL A 50 4.42 32.65 8.75
C VAL A 50 3.24 31.76 9.16
N VAL A 51 3.43 30.44 9.04
CA VAL A 51 2.45 29.47 9.51
C VAL A 51 2.46 29.57 11.03
N ARG A 52 1.51 30.33 11.58
CA ARG A 52 1.33 30.52 13.03
C ARG A 52 1.27 29.14 13.70
N ALA A 53 2.02 28.90 14.79
CA ALA A 53 2.09 27.59 15.44
C ALA A 53 0.72 26.95 15.75
N GLY A 54 -0.29 27.77 16.06
CA GLY A 54 -1.68 27.31 16.23
C GLY A 54 -2.30 26.64 14.98
N LYS A 55 -1.84 26.98 13.77
CA LYS A 55 -2.27 26.32 12.52
C LYS A 55 -1.66 24.94 12.33
N ILE A 56 -0.43 24.71 12.82
CA ILE A 56 0.23 23.40 12.74
C ILE A 56 -0.44 22.43 13.71
N LEU A 57 -0.72 22.85 14.94
CA LEU A 57 -1.40 22.02 15.94
C LEU A 57 -2.78 21.56 15.45
N VAL A 58 -3.55 22.48 14.84
CA VAL A 58 -4.84 22.15 14.24
C VAL A 58 -4.69 21.18 13.06
N GLN A 59 -3.69 21.34 12.20
CA GLN A 59 -3.45 20.41 11.09
C GLN A 59 -3.08 19.00 11.57
N VAL A 60 -2.19 18.89 12.55
CA VAL A 60 -1.81 17.62 13.16
C VAL A 60 -3.02 16.97 13.83
N GLY A 61 -3.80 17.76 14.59
CA GLY A 61 -5.04 17.28 15.21
C GLY A 61 -6.04 16.75 14.19
N THR A 62 -6.23 17.45 13.07
CA THR A 62 -7.12 17.01 11.98
C THR A 62 -6.64 15.71 11.34
N ILE A 63 -5.32 15.53 11.14
CA ILE A 63 -4.76 14.29 10.59
C ILE A 63 -5.04 13.12 11.52
N ILE A 64 -4.72 13.27 12.81
CA ILE A 64 -4.92 12.22 13.81
C ILE A 64 -6.40 11.83 13.89
N LEU A 65 -7.29 12.82 13.98
CA LEU A 65 -8.73 12.59 14.05
C LEU A 65 -9.26 11.89 12.79
N SER A 66 -8.78 12.28 11.61
CA SER A 66 -9.19 11.66 10.35
C SER A 66 -8.70 10.21 10.24
N CYS A 67 -7.45 9.94 10.62
CA CYS A 67 -6.92 8.57 10.66
C CYS A 67 -7.70 7.69 11.62
N ALA A 68 -7.95 8.17 12.85
CA ALA A 68 -8.72 7.44 13.85
C ALA A 68 -10.15 7.15 13.37
N ALA A 69 -10.81 8.14 12.74
CA ALA A 69 -12.15 7.95 12.19
C ALA A 69 -12.19 6.90 11.07
N ILE A 70 -11.20 6.91 10.17
CA ILE A 70 -11.12 5.93 9.07
C ILE A 70 -10.86 4.52 9.62
N ILE A 71 -9.94 4.36 10.56
CA ILE A 71 -9.64 3.05 11.18
C ILE A 71 -10.88 2.52 11.91
N PHE A 72 -11.46 3.33 12.79
CA PHE A 72 -12.64 2.92 13.58
C PHE A 72 -13.84 2.57 12.69
N SER A 73 -14.09 3.35 11.64
CA SER A 73 -15.18 3.06 10.70
C SER A 73 -14.91 1.79 9.90
N ALA A 74 -13.67 1.52 9.49
CA ALA A 74 -13.31 0.27 8.83
C ALA A 74 -13.55 -0.93 9.76
N ASP A 75 -13.06 -0.89 11.01
CA ASP A 75 -13.25 -1.96 11.99
C ASP A 75 -14.74 -2.27 12.22
N LEU A 76 -15.57 -1.23 12.39
CA LEU A 76 -17.01 -1.40 12.52
C LEU A 76 -17.64 -2.08 11.29
N VAL A 77 -17.23 -1.70 10.07
CA VAL A 77 -17.74 -2.31 8.84
C VAL A 77 -17.34 -3.78 8.77
N VAL A 78 -16.10 -4.10 9.11
CA VAL A 78 -15.58 -5.48 9.11
C VAL A 78 -16.33 -6.34 10.11
N ASP A 79 -16.48 -5.87 11.35
CA ASP A 79 -17.18 -6.61 12.41
C ASP A 79 -18.63 -6.93 12.01
N LYS A 80 -19.35 -5.95 11.44
CA LYS A 80 -20.73 -6.16 10.99
C LYS A 80 -20.80 -7.07 9.77
N ALA A 81 -19.84 -6.97 8.84
CA ALA A 81 -19.77 -7.85 7.67
C ALA A 81 -19.46 -9.31 8.07
N VAL A 82 -18.53 -9.52 9.01
CA VAL A 82 -18.22 -10.85 9.56
C VAL A 82 -19.43 -11.43 10.30
N THR A 83 -20.12 -10.62 11.10
CA THR A 83 -21.37 -11.04 11.78
C THR A 83 -22.44 -11.44 10.78
N LEU A 84 -22.62 -10.69 9.69
CA LEU A 84 -23.58 -11.04 8.65
C LEU A 84 -23.19 -12.32 7.90
N ALA A 85 -21.92 -12.47 7.54
CA ALA A 85 -21.42 -13.64 6.83
C ALA A 85 -21.54 -14.94 7.65
N THR A 86 -21.30 -14.85 8.96
CA THR A 86 -21.50 -15.98 9.88
C THR A 86 -22.97 -16.35 10.03
N LEU A 87 -23.88 -15.38 10.12
CA LEU A 87 -25.33 -15.63 10.11
C LEU A 87 -25.81 -16.29 8.81
N LEU A 88 -25.19 -15.94 7.68
CA LEU A 88 -25.44 -16.56 6.38
C LEU A 88 -24.76 -17.92 6.20
N LYS A 89 -24.10 -18.46 7.24
CA LYS A 89 -23.38 -19.74 7.23
C LYS A 89 -22.27 -19.80 6.16
N VAL A 90 -21.65 -18.67 5.85
CA VAL A 90 -20.46 -18.63 5.00
C VAL A 90 -19.30 -19.28 5.75
N ASN A 91 -18.50 -20.09 5.04
CA ASN A 91 -17.34 -20.77 5.62
C ASN A 91 -16.33 -19.74 6.19
N GLU A 92 -15.85 -19.96 7.42
CA GLU A 92 -14.86 -19.11 8.09
C GLU A 92 -13.61 -18.85 7.24
N ARG A 93 -13.17 -19.86 6.46
CA ARG A 93 -12.05 -19.69 5.52
C ARG A 93 -12.34 -18.60 4.50
N ILE A 94 -13.54 -18.58 3.93
CA ILE A 94 -13.94 -17.58 2.93
C ILE A 94 -14.03 -16.20 3.59
N ILE A 95 -14.59 -16.11 4.80
CA ILE A 95 -14.67 -14.86 5.56
C ILE A 95 -13.26 -14.28 5.80
N GLY A 96 -12.31 -15.12 6.22
CA GLY A 96 -10.93 -14.72 6.45
C GLY A 96 -10.22 -14.25 5.18
N LEU A 97 -10.36 -15.01 4.09
CA LEU A 97 -9.69 -14.71 2.81
C LEU A 97 -10.29 -13.49 2.09
N THR A 98 -11.55 -13.13 2.37
CA THR A 98 -12.26 -12.06 1.65
C THR A 98 -12.63 -10.89 2.55
N VAL A 99 -13.61 -11.05 3.42
CA VAL A 99 -14.19 -9.97 4.24
C VAL A 99 -13.12 -9.34 5.13
N ILE A 100 -12.36 -10.16 5.85
CA ILE A 100 -11.31 -9.66 6.74
C ILE A 100 -10.17 -9.04 5.93
N ALA A 101 -9.70 -9.72 4.88
CA ALA A 101 -8.60 -9.23 4.04
C ALA A 101 -8.92 -7.90 3.31
N ILE A 102 -10.13 -7.77 2.78
CA ILE A 102 -10.62 -6.51 2.19
C ILE A 102 -10.77 -5.46 3.30
N GLY A 103 -11.34 -5.88 4.43
CA GLY A 103 -11.59 -5.07 5.61
C GLY A 103 -10.38 -4.29 6.11
N THR A 104 -9.27 -5.00 6.32
CA THR A 104 -8.02 -4.39 6.79
C THR A 104 -7.37 -3.46 5.76
N SER A 105 -7.80 -3.52 4.49
CA SER A 105 -7.30 -2.67 3.40
C SER A 105 -8.25 -1.51 3.07
N LEU A 106 -9.42 -1.42 3.73
CA LEU A 106 -10.41 -0.36 3.51
C LEU A 106 -9.87 1.04 3.82
N PRO A 107 -9.10 1.27 4.91
CA PRO A 107 -8.49 2.57 5.18
C PRO A 107 -7.60 3.04 4.03
N GLU A 108 -6.70 2.17 3.57
CA GLU A 108 -5.75 2.44 2.50
C GLU A 108 -6.48 2.69 1.19
N LEU A 109 -7.49 1.89 0.87
CA LEU A 109 -8.31 2.06 -0.32
C LEU A 109 -9.03 3.42 -0.29
N SER A 110 -9.60 3.80 0.85
CA SER A 110 -10.30 5.07 1.03
C SER A 110 -9.37 6.27 0.83
N VAL A 111 -8.18 6.24 1.45
CA VAL A 111 -7.16 7.28 1.29
C VAL A 111 -6.68 7.36 -0.16
N THR A 112 -6.46 6.22 -0.80
CA THR A 112 -6.00 6.15 -2.20
C THR A 112 -7.02 6.72 -3.17
N ILE A 113 -8.30 6.34 -3.03
CA ILE A 113 -9.38 6.84 -3.89
C ILE A 113 -9.56 8.35 -3.70
N LEU A 114 -9.55 8.82 -2.45
CA LEU A 114 -9.68 10.26 -2.18
C LEU A 114 -8.49 11.05 -2.73
N ALA A 115 -7.28 10.54 -2.60
CA ALA A 115 -6.08 11.16 -3.17
C ALA A 115 -6.15 11.19 -4.71
N ALA A 116 -6.51 10.07 -5.34
CA ALA A 116 -6.62 9.96 -6.79
C ALA A 116 -7.70 10.88 -7.37
N THR A 117 -8.89 10.93 -6.75
CA THR A 117 -10.00 11.79 -7.19
C THR A 117 -9.70 13.28 -7.02
N LYS A 118 -8.86 13.66 -6.06
CA LYS A 118 -8.36 15.03 -5.88
C LYS A 118 -7.14 15.37 -6.75
N GLY A 119 -6.68 14.46 -7.60
CA GLY A 119 -5.53 14.68 -8.49
C GLY A 119 -4.17 14.50 -7.81
N TYR A 120 -4.12 14.01 -6.57
CA TYR A 120 -2.88 13.71 -5.84
C TYR A 120 -2.37 12.31 -6.18
N SER A 121 -2.02 12.08 -7.44
CA SER A 121 -1.59 10.76 -7.95
C SER A 121 -0.33 10.23 -7.27
N THR A 122 0.62 11.10 -6.91
CA THR A 122 1.83 10.71 -6.18
C THR A 122 1.53 10.19 -4.77
N ILE A 123 0.56 10.79 -4.09
CA ILE A 123 0.10 10.35 -2.77
C ILE A 123 -0.62 9.01 -2.89
N ALA A 124 -1.48 8.85 -3.90
CA ALA A 124 -2.20 7.60 -4.14
C ALA A 124 -1.24 6.43 -4.42
N VAL A 125 -0.26 6.61 -5.30
CA VAL A 125 0.76 5.59 -5.60
C VAL A 125 1.65 5.33 -4.38
N GLY A 126 2.05 6.38 -3.68
CA GLY A 126 2.86 6.27 -2.45
C GLY A 126 2.15 5.45 -1.38
N ASN A 127 0.84 5.62 -1.22
CA ASN A 127 0.03 4.84 -0.28
C ASN A 127 -0.03 3.36 -0.68
N ILE A 128 -0.32 3.03 -1.95
CA ILE A 128 -0.36 1.64 -2.43
C ILE A 128 0.99 0.93 -2.23
N VAL A 129 2.08 1.59 -2.63
CA VAL A 129 3.43 0.99 -2.55
C VAL A 129 3.90 0.91 -1.10
N GLY A 130 3.71 1.97 -0.33
CA GLY A 130 4.09 2.05 1.07
C GLY A 130 3.40 1.02 1.94
N SER A 131 2.08 0.87 1.82
CA SER A 131 1.31 -0.11 2.61
C SER A 131 1.70 -1.55 2.29
N ASN A 132 1.97 -1.89 1.02
CA ASN A 132 2.44 -3.22 0.67
C ASN A 132 3.84 -3.52 1.22
N ILE A 133 4.73 -2.53 1.24
CA ILE A 133 6.06 -2.67 1.85
C ILE A 133 5.93 -2.85 3.37
N ALA A 134 5.11 -2.05 4.03
CA ALA A 134 4.85 -2.16 5.47
C ALA A 134 4.23 -3.52 5.83
N ASN A 135 3.24 -4.00 5.07
CA ASN A 135 2.62 -5.30 5.31
C ASN A 135 3.61 -6.47 5.20
N ILE A 136 4.53 -6.41 4.24
CA ILE A 136 5.52 -7.48 4.05
C ILE A 136 6.67 -7.39 5.07
N LEU A 137 7.23 -6.20 5.27
CA LEU A 137 8.44 -6.05 6.10
C LEU A 137 8.11 -5.91 7.58
N LEU A 138 7.10 -5.11 7.92
CA LEU A 138 6.75 -4.82 9.29
C LEU A 138 5.78 -5.88 9.83
N VAL A 139 4.61 -6.05 9.20
CA VAL A 139 3.60 -6.98 9.72
C VAL A 139 4.05 -8.43 9.58
N LEU A 140 4.34 -8.88 8.36
CA LEU A 140 4.78 -10.26 8.12
C LEU A 140 6.19 -10.53 8.67
N GLY A 141 7.12 -9.58 8.56
CA GLY A 141 8.47 -9.72 9.10
C GLY A 141 8.52 -9.85 10.63
N ILE A 142 7.75 -9.03 11.36
CA ILE A 142 7.63 -9.18 12.82
C ILE A 142 6.87 -10.45 13.18
N SER A 143 5.79 -10.79 12.45
CA SER A 143 5.04 -12.02 12.72
C SER A 143 5.93 -13.26 12.56
N ALA A 144 6.76 -13.29 11.50
CA ALA A 144 7.69 -14.38 11.22
C ALA A 144 8.87 -14.47 12.20
N SER A 145 9.28 -13.35 12.81
CA SER A 145 10.33 -13.37 13.83
C SER A 145 9.82 -13.90 15.18
N LEU A 146 8.53 -13.68 15.48
CA LEU A 146 7.90 -14.18 16.70
C LEU A 146 7.46 -15.65 16.59
N LYS A 147 6.94 -16.05 15.43
CA LYS A 147 6.46 -17.42 15.20
C LYS A 147 6.65 -17.83 13.74
N ALA A 148 7.03 -19.09 13.52
CA ALA A 148 7.13 -19.64 12.18
C ALA A 148 5.78 -19.51 11.44
N VAL A 149 5.80 -18.82 10.30
CA VAL A 149 4.65 -18.68 9.41
C VAL A 149 4.52 -19.95 8.60
N THR A 150 3.44 -20.69 8.79
CA THR A 150 3.12 -21.86 7.97
C THR A 150 2.60 -21.41 6.62
N ILE A 151 3.24 -21.85 5.55
CA ILE A 151 2.81 -21.57 4.17
C ILE A 151 2.08 -22.80 3.65
N ASP A 152 0.82 -22.63 3.27
CA ASP A 152 0.02 -23.68 2.65
C ASP A 152 0.25 -23.77 1.13
N GLN A 153 -0.19 -24.87 0.53
CA GLN A 153 0.00 -25.11 -0.91
C GLN A 153 -0.71 -24.06 -1.78
N THR A 154 -1.89 -23.57 -1.37
CA THR A 154 -2.63 -22.52 -2.10
C THR A 154 -1.85 -21.21 -2.11
N SER A 155 -1.22 -20.86 -0.98
CA SER A 155 -0.31 -19.71 -0.92
C SER A 155 0.85 -19.80 -1.91
N LEU A 156 1.50 -20.97 -1.99
CA LEU A 156 2.65 -21.18 -2.89
C LEU A 156 2.27 -21.20 -4.37
N GLN A 157 1.14 -21.82 -4.72
CA GLN A 157 0.76 -22.03 -6.12
C GLN A 157 -0.06 -20.88 -6.71
N ILE A 158 -0.81 -20.15 -5.88
CA ILE A 158 -1.76 -19.12 -6.34
C ILE A 158 -1.38 -17.74 -5.80
N LEU A 159 -1.33 -17.56 -4.47
CA LEU A 159 -1.20 -16.22 -3.87
C LEU A 159 0.14 -15.56 -4.20
N ILE A 160 1.25 -16.27 -3.98
CA ILE A 160 2.59 -15.72 -4.20
C ILE A 160 2.85 -15.44 -5.69
N PRO A 161 2.56 -16.35 -6.64
CA PRO A 161 2.72 -16.08 -8.06
C PRO A 161 1.87 -14.91 -8.55
N LEU A 162 0.61 -14.84 -8.10
CA LEU A 162 -0.28 -13.73 -8.46
C LEU A 162 0.21 -12.39 -7.89
N LEU A 163 0.68 -12.38 -6.64
CA LEU A 163 1.30 -11.21 -6.04
C LEU A 163 2.48 -10.74 -6.89
N ILE A 164 3.36 -11.65 -7.33
CA ILE A 164 4.50 -11.32 -8.19
C ILE A 164 4.04 -10.82 -9.56
N ALA A 165 3.03 -11.44 -10.16
CA ALA A 165 2.52 -11.07 -11.49
C ALA A 165 1.89 -9.66 -11.47
N THR A 166 0.95 -9.40 -10.57
CA THR A 166 0.28 -8.09 -10.41
C THR A 166 1.29 -6.99 -10.10
N SER A 167 2.24 -7.29 -9.22
CA SER A 167 3.36 -6.43 -8.90
C SER A 167 4.25 -6.07 -10.08
N SER A 168 4.59 -7.06 -10.90
CA SER A 168 5.46 -6.86 -12.07
C SER A 168 4.73 -6.04 -13.11
N PHE A 169 3.45 -6.34 -13.34
CA PHE A 169 2.59 -5.56 -14.22
C PHE A 169 2.49 -4.10 -13.78
N PHE A 170 2.32 -3.83 -12.48
CA PHE A 170 2.29 -2.48 -11.93
C PHE A 170 3.58 -1.69 -12.23
N VAL A 171 4.74 -2.30 -12.01
CA VAL A 171 6.03 -1.66 -12.30
C VAL A 171 6.20 -1.40 -13.80
N LEU A 172 5.82 -2.35 -14.65
CA LEU A 172 5.91 -2.20 -16.11
C LEU A 172 5.00 -1.07 -16.62
N SER A 173 3.77 -0.99 -16.13
CA SER A 173 2.81 0.07 -16.45
C SER A 173 3.36 1.46 -16.12
N ILE A 174 3.87 1.64 -14.90
CA ILE A 174 4.46 2.91 -14.48
C ILE A 174 5.74 3.22 -15.27
N SER A 175 6.60 2.24 -15.51
CA SER A 175 7.88 2.45 -16.19
C SER A 175 7.71 2.86 -17.66
N LYS A 176 6.64 2.40 -18.31
CA LYS A 176 6.43 2.67 -19.74
C LYS A 176 5.82 4.05 -20.00
N HIS A 177 4.93 4.51 -19.12
CA HIS A 177 4.11 5.71 -19.38
C HIS A 177 4.23 6.79 -18.29
N GLY A 178 4.90 6.52 -17.17
CA GLY A 178 5.04 7.44 -16.04
C GLY A 178 3.73 7.74 -15.31
N ARG A 179 2.64 7.05 -15.67
CA ARG A 179 1.28 7.22 -15.13
C ARG A 179 0.50 5.94 -15.32
N LEU A 180 -0.49 5.71 -14.45
CA LEU A 180 -1.46 4.63 -14.59
C LEU A 180 -2.68 5.12 -15.37
N GLU A 181 -2.99 4.46 -16.47
CA GLU A 181 -4.16 4.77 -17.29
C GLU A 181 -5.39 3.91 -16.90
N LYS A 182 -6.58 4.37 -17.28
CA LYS A 182 -7.85 3.66 -16.98
C LYS A 182 -7.85 2.21 -17.48
N ARG A 183 -7.18 1.93 -18.61
CA ARG A 183 -7.08 0.58 -19.18
C ARG A 183 -6.29 -0.36 -18.26
N GLU A 184 -5.20 0.11 -17.68
CA GLU A 184 -4.39 -0.66 -16.74
C GLU A 184 -5.14 -0.90 -15.44
N GLY A 185 -5.88 0.11 -14.96
CA GLY A 185 -6.79 -0.03 -13.82
C GLY A 185 -7.86 -1.10 -14.04
N LEU A 186 -8.47 -1.17 -15.23
CA LEU A 186 -9.44 -2.22 -15.58
C LEU A 186 -8.79 -3.62 -15.57
N ILE A 187 -7.54 -3.74 -16.03
CA ILE A 187 -6.80 -5.00 -15.96
C ILE A 187 -6.57 -5.42 -14.51
N PHE A 188 -6.19 -4.49 -13.62
CA PHE A 188 -6.05 -4.80 -12.18
C PHE A 188 -7.35 -5.26 -11.54
N ILE A 189 -8.48 -4.63 -11.87
CA ILE A 189 -9.80 -5.04 -11.38
C ILE A 189 -10.14 -6.45 -11.90
N GLY A 190 -9.87 -6.73 -13.17
CA GLY A 190 -10.06 -8.06 -13.75
C GLY A 190 -9.21 -9.14 -13.07
N LEU A 191 -7.92 -8.87 -12.85
CA LEU A 191 -7.01 -9.77 -12.13
C LEU A 191 -7.47 -10.02 -10.69
N TYR A 192 -7.96 -8.98 -10.02
CA TYR A 192 -8.53 -9.11 -8.68
C TYR A 192 -9.83 -9.93 -8.66
N GLY A 193 -10.68 -9.78 -9.68
CA GLY A 193 -11.87 -10.62 -9.84
C GLY A 193 -11.54 -12.10 -10.05
N ILE A 194 -10.57 -12.39 -10.94
CA ILE A 194 -10.07 -13.76 -11.16
C ILE A 194 -9.51 -14.35 -9.86
N PHE A 195 -8.76 -13.55 -9.11
CA PHE A 195 -8.22 -13.93 -7.81
C PHE A 195 -9.31 -14.33 -6.82
N LEU A 196 -10.36 -13.50 -6.66
CA LEU A 196 -11.47 -13.81 -5.76
C LEU A 196 -12.17 -15.11 -6.15
N ILE A 197 -12.41 -15.33 -7.45
CA ILE A 197 -13.05 -16.56 -7.94
C ILE A 197 -12.16 -17.78 -7.67
N ALA A 198 -10.86 -17.69 -7.98
CA ALA A 198 -9.92 -18.77 -7.72
C ALA A 198 -9.84 -19.10 -6.22
N SER A 199 -9.78 -18.07 -5.36
CA SER A 199 -9.73 -18.25 -3.90
C SER A 199 -11.02 -18.80 -3.29
N LEU A 200 -12.14 -18.77 -4.01
CA LEU A 200 -13.40 -19.38 -3.58
C LEU A 200 -13.52 -20.84 -4.04
N LEU A 201 -12.84 -21.21 -5.12
CA LEU A 201 -12.89 -22.55 -5.70
C LEU A 201 -11.90 -23.53 -5.07
N PHE A 202 -10.80 -23.02 -4.49
CA PHE A 202 -9.72 -23.79 -3.85
C PHE A 202 -9.63 -23.48 -2.35
#